data_AF-A0A2K5M011-F1
#
_entry.id   AF-A0A2K5M011-F1
#
_cell.length_a   1.000
_cell.length_b   1.000
_cell.length_c   1.000
_cell.angle_alpha   90.00
_cell.angle_beta   90.00
_cell.angle_gamma   90.00
#
_symmetry.space_group_name_H-M   'P 1'
#
loop_
_entity.id
_entity.type
_entity.pdbx_description
1 polymer ?
#
loop_
_entity_poly.entity_id
_entity_poly.type
_entity_poly.pdbx_seq_one_letter_code
_entity_poly.pdbx_strand_id
1 'polypeptide(L)'
;MIHELLLALSGYPGSIFTWNKRSGLQVSQDFPFLHPSETSVLNRLCRLGTDYIRFTEFIEQYTGHVQQQVVSGPELRSWLLFV
;
A
#
# COMPACT_ATOMS: atom_id res chain seq x y z
N MET A 1 15.09 3.60 -0.86
CA MET A 1 14.25 4.47 -1.72
C MET A 1 13.41 3.67 -2.70
N ILE A 2 13.98 3.05 -3.75
CA ILE A 2 13.18 2.26 -4.69
C ILE A 2 12.56 1.02 -4.03
N HIS A 3 13.30 0.30 -3.18
CA HIS A 3 12.73 -0.82 -2.42
C HIS A 3 11.58 -0.37 -1.50
N GLU A 4 11.73 0.74 -0.79
CA GLU A 4 10.67 1.33 0.05
C GLU A 4 9.44 1.73 -0.78
N LEU A 5 9.64 2.23 -2.00
CA LEU A 5 8.55 2.57 -2.91
C LEU A 5 7.78 1.31 -3.33
N LEU A 6 8.48 0.25 -3.73
CA LEU A 6 7.85 -1.01 -4.10
C LEU A 6 7.08 -1.59 -2.91
N LEU A 7 7.67 -1.58 -1.71
CA LEU A 7 7.01 -2.03 -0.49
C LEU A 7 5.72 -1.26 -0.22
N ALA A 8 5.78 0.07 -0.33
CA ALA A 8 4.65 0.96 -0.08
C ALA A 8 3.53 0.79 -1.11
N LEU A 9 3.87 0.54 -2.38
CA LEU A 9 2.89 0.21 -3.43
C LEU A 9 2.23 -1.15 -3.20
N SER A 10 2.94 -2.11 -2.60
CA SER A 10 2.39 -3.40 -2.17
C SER A 10 1.56 -3.33 -0.88
N GLY A 11 1.38 -2.14 -0.31
CA GLY A 11 0.56 -1.93 0.88
C GLY A 11 1.30 -1.90 2.21
N TYR A 12 2.64 -1.91 2.19
CA TYR A 12 3.47 -1.87 3.39
C TYR A 12 4.13 -0.50 3.55
N PRO A 13 3.53 0.42 4.35
CA PRO A 13 4.14 1.71 4.61
C PRO A 13 5.44 1.58 5.38
N GLY A 14 6.35 2.52 5.13
CA GLY A 14 7.69 2.57 5.72
C GLY A 14 7.99 3.92 6.36
N SER A 15 9.28 4.19 6.59
CA SER A 15 9.75 5.47 7.14
C SER A 15 9.75 6.60 6.09
N ILE A 16 9.96 6.24 4.82
CA ILE A 16 9.97 7.17 3.68
C ILE A 16 8.56 7.44 3.17
N PHE A 17 7.76 6.38 3.02
CA PHE A 17 6.39 6.40 2.53
C PHE A 17 5.44 6.10 3.68
N THR A 18 4.88 7.15 4.26
CA THR A 18 4.04 7.05 5.46
C THR A 18 2.58 6.86 5.07
N TRP A 19 1.85 6.06 5.84
CA TRP A 19 0.41 5.85 5.64
C TRP A 19 -0.41 6.69 6.61
N ASN A 20 -1.39 7.42 6.08
CA ASN A 20 -2.37 8.14 6.85
C ASN A 20 -3.78 7.72 6.42
N LYS A 21 -4.63 7.33 7.38
CA LYS A 21 -6.00 6.89 7.09
C LYS A 21 -6.84 7.94 6.35
N ARG A 22 -6.60 9.24 6.58
CA ARG A 22 -7.34 10.32 5.92
C ARG A 22 -6.78 10.66 4.55
N SER A 23 -5.47 10.79 4.43
CA SER A 23 -4.80 11.33 3.25
C SER A 23 -4.10 10.29 2.37
N GLY A 24 -4.09 9.03 2.78
CA GLY A 24 -3.46 7.92 2.07
C GLY A 24 -1.96 7.83 2.32
N LEU A 25 -1.28 7.18 1.39
CA LEU A 25 0.17 7.04 1.34
C LEU A 25 0.80 8.38 0.93
N GLN A 26 1.88 8.78 1.59
CA GLN A 26 2.57 10.05 1.36
C GLN A 26 4.08 9.90 1.46
N VAL A 27 4.81 10.63 0.61
CA VAL A 27 6.25 10.81 0.75
C VAL A 27 6.55 11.78 1.88
N SER A 28 7.46 11.41 2.78
CA SER A 28 8.01 12.35 3.75
C SER A 28 8.73 13.50 3.04
N GLN A 29 8.48 14.74 3.47
CA GLN A 29 8.98 15.95 2.80
C GLN A 29 10.45 16.26 3.12
N ASP A 30 11.07 15.50 4.01
CA ASP A 30 12.39 15.79 4.59
C ASP A 30 13.56 15.14 3.84
N PHE A 31 13.46 15.01 2.51
CA PHE A 31 14.52 14.45 1.68
C PHE A 31 15.25 15.55 0.91
N PRO A 32 16.37 16.09 1.44
CA PRO A 32 17.12 17.17 0.79
C PRO A 32 17.76 16.76 -0.54
N PHE A 33 17.73 15.47 -0.88
CA PHE A 33 18.29 14.90 -2.10
C PHE A 33 17.26 14.64 -3.21
N LEU A 34 15.95 14.87 -2.95
CA LEU A 34 14.91 14.70 -3.97
C LEU A 34 14.61 16.03 -4.67
N HIS A 35 14.65 16.00 -6.00
CA HIS A 35 14.20 17.13 -6.79
C HIS A 35 12.66 17.28 -6.70
N PRO A 36 12.09 18.51 -6.71
CA PRO A 36 10.65 18.70 -6.63
C PRO A 36 9.84 17.92 -7.69
N SER A 37 10.41 17.70 -8.88
CA SER A 37 9.78 16.86 -9.91
C SER A 37 9.72 15.39 -9.52
N GLU A 38 10.76 14.85 -8.89
CA GLU A 38 10.80 13.47 -8.41
C GLU A 38 9.76 13.28 -7.31
N THR A 39 9.69 14.23 -6.37
CA THR A 39 8.66 14.25 -5.32
C THR A 39 7.25 14.29 -5.90
N SER A 40 7.02 15.03 -6.99
CA SER A 40 5.72 15.05 -7.68
C SER A 40 5.36 13.68 -8.28
N VAL A 41 6.32 13.01 -8.93
CA VAL A 41 6.13 11.66 -9.48
C VAL A 41 5.86 10.66 -8.36
N LEU A 42 6.64 10.71 -7.28
CA LEU A 42 6.46 9.83 -6.13
C LEU A 42 5.10 10.03 -5.46
N ASN A 43 4.65 11.27 -5.27
CA ASN A 43 3.31 11.55 -4.74
C ASN A 43 2.20 10.98 -5.65
N ARG A 44 2.38 11.00 -6.97
CA ARG A 44 1.43 10.37 -7.90
C ARG A 44 1.43 8.85 -7.73
N LEU A 45 2.59 8.22 -7.57
CA LEU A 45 2.70 6.79 -7.28
C LEU A 45 2.07 6.45 -5.91
N CYS A 46 2.21 7.31 -4.91
CA CYS A 46 1.58 7.10 -3.61
C CYS A 46 0.04 7.07 -3.70
N ARG A 47 -0.56 7.85 -4.61
CA ARG A 47 -2.01 7.76 -4.86
C ARG A 47 -2.41 6.39 -5.39
N LEU A 48 -1.62 5.82 -6.31
CA LEU A 48 -1.84 4.47 -6.81
C LEU A 48 -1.75 3.42 -5.68
N GLY A 49 -0.72 3.50 -4.83
CA GLY A 49 -0.59 2.63 -3.65
C GLY A 49 -1.74 2.80 -2.65
N THR A 50 -2.26 4.03 -2.51
CA THR A 50 -3.43 4.30 -1.65
C THR A 50 -4.68 3.62 -2.16
N ASP A 51 -4.93 3.71 -3.47
CA ASP A 51 -6.08 3.07 -4.08
C ASP A 51 -5.96 1.55 -3.95
N TYR A 52 -4.76 0.99 -4.17
CA TYR A 52 -4.50 -0.44 -3.94
C TYR A 52 -4.81 -0.87 -2.50
N ILE A 53 -4.32 -0.15 -1.49
CA ILE A 53 -4.59 -0.47 -0.08
C ILE A 53 -6.10 -0.42 0.20
N ARG A 54 -6.79 0.61 -0.28
CA ARG A 54 -8.25 0.75 -0.06
C ARG A 54 -9.04 -0.36 -0.75
N PHE A 55 -8.63 -0.77 -1.95
CA PHE A 55 -9.27 -1.91 -2.62
C PHE A 55 -9.02 -3.20 -1.86
N THR A 56 -7.81 -3.43 -1.37
CA THR A 56 -7.49 -4.60 -0.56
C THR A 56 -8.28 -4.60 0.75
N GLU A 57 -8.34 -3.48 1.47
CA GLU A 57 -9.16 -3.33 2.69
C GLU A 57 -10.64 -3.59 2.42
N PHE A 58 -11.17 -3.08 1.29
CA PHE A 58 -12.53 -3.36 0.86
C PHE A 58 -12.75 -4.84 0.58
N ILE A 59 -11.87 -5.47 -0.21
CA ILE A 59 -11.96 -6.89 -0.52
C ILE A 59 -11.91 -7.72 0.76
N GLU A 60 -10.98 -7.47 1.67
CA GLU A 60 -10.89 -8.17 2.96
C GLU A 60 -12.16 -8.01 3.79
N GLN A 61 -12.70 -6.80 3.88
CA GLN A 61 -13.93 -6.52 4.63
C GLN A 61 -15.14 -7.28 4.07
N TYR A 62 -15.29 -7.36 2.74
CA TYR A 62 -16.48 -7.94 2.11
C TYR A 62 -16.32 -9.42 1.72
N THR A 63 -15.09 -9.94 1.62
CA THR A 63 -14.83 -11.37 1.40
C THR A 63 -14.70 -12.16 2.71
N GLY A 64 -14.20 -11.53 3.79
CA GLY A 64 -14.12 -12.16 5.11
C GLY A 64 -15.50 -12.50 5.71
N HIS A 65 -16.52 -11.70 5.40
CA HIS A 65 -17.91 -12.00 5.78
C HIS A 65 -18.53 -13.18 5.02
N VAL A 66 -17.98 -13.57 3.86
CA VAL A 66 -18.44 -14.75 3.10
C VAL A 66 -17.80 -16.04 3.64
N GLN A 67 -16.61 -15.94 4.27
CA GLN A 67 -15.89 -17.10 4.82
C GLN A 67 -16.30 -17.49 6.25
N GLN A 68 -17.05 -16.67 6.99
CA GLN A 68 -17.46 -17.05 8.35
C GLN A 68 -18.48 -18.20 8.41
N GLN A 69 -18.96 -18.70 7.25
CA GLN A 69 -19.68 -19.96 7.15
C GLN A 69 -18.85 -21.13 6.60
N VAL A 70 -17.62 -20.93 6.12
CA VAL A 70 -16.81 -22.02 5.53
C VAL A 70 -15.36 -21.92 6.01
N VAL A 71 -15.12 -22.52 7.18
CA VAL A 71 -13.94 -23.35 7.50
C VAL A 71 -12.55 -22.81 7.12
N SER A 72 -11.82 -22.37 8.15
CA SER A 72 -10.41 -22.68 8.42
C SER A 72 -9.46 -22.89 7.20
N GLY A 73 -8.75 -21.86 6.76
CA GLY A 73 -7.62 -22.03 5.83
C GLY A 73 -6.82 -20.75 5.53
N PRO A 74 -5.48 -20.75 5.58
CA PRO A 74 -4.66 -19.56 5.37
C PRO A 74 -4.33 -19.35 3.88
N GLU A 75 -5.28 -18.93 3.06
CA GLU A 75 -5.05 -18.77 1.61
C GLU A 75 -4.59 -17.37 1.17
N LEU A 76 -4.72 -16.35 2.01
CA LEU A 76 -4.37 -14.98 1.61
C LEU A 76 -2.85 -14.70 1.57
N ARG A 77 -2.00 -15.64 2.02
CA ARG A 77 -0.54 -15.53 1.91
C ARG A 77 0.00 -15.94 0.53
N SER A 78 -0.81 -16.56 -0.34
CA SER A 78 -0.33 -17.08 -1.63
C SER A 78 -0.23 -16.03 -2.74
N TRP A 79 -0.96 -14.91 -2.65
CA TRP A 79 -0.99 -13.91 -3.72
C TRP A 79 0.27 -13.02 -3.75
N LEU A 80 0.98 -12.89 -2.63
CA LEU A 80 2.25 -12.16 -2.54
C LEU A 80 3.47 -12.97 -3.04
N LEU A 81 3.30 -14.25 -3.38
CA LEU A 81 4.37 -15.10 -3.92
C LEU A 81 4.42 -15.13 -5.46
N PHE A 82 3.45 -14.50 -6.14
CA PHE A 82 3.37 -14.46 -7.60
C PHE A 82 3.67 -13.08 -8.21
N VAL A 83 4.20 -12.15 -7.42
CA VAL A 83 4.77 -10.87 -7.87
C VAL A 83 6.23 -10.83 -7.44
#